data_AF-A0A1I7RZF7-F1
#
_entry.id   AF-A0A1I7RZF7-F1
#
_cell.length_a   1.000
_cell.length_b   1.000
_cell.length_c   1.000
_cell.angle_alpha   90.00
_cell.angle_beta   90.00
_cell.angle_gamma   90.00
#
_symmetry.space_group_name_H-M   'P 1'
#
loop_
_entity.id
_entity.type
_entity.pdbx_description
1 polymer ?
#
loop_
_entity_poly.entity_id
_entity_poly.type
_entity_poly.pdbx_seq_one_letter_code
_entity_poly.pdbx_strand_id
1 'polypeptide(L)'
;MVRMKWLGAAFFIMLVINLVYGQNFETGDNSTVIGCSSHCSYKDDDLTCWNTTLGFFEHLLLAHMRHYVSVQMNIDQWNRRHQKPYNPDFDGMRERSITKLLSYLREDDVITESTVRTVITELMEQVSERSDHLISWTPHYRYEI
;
A
#
# COMPACT_ATOMS: atom_id res chain seq x y z
N MET A 1 23.66 10.11 49.46
CA MET A 1 23.98 8.90 48.66
C MET A 1 22.74 8.07 48.27
N VAL A 2 21.65 8.07 49.06
CA VAL A 2 20.42 7.30 48.76
C VAL A 2 19.63 7.85 47.56
N ARG A 3 19.47 9.18 47.44
CA ARG A 3 18.66 9.84 46.40
C ARG A 3 19.11 9.57 44.95
N MET A 4 20.40 9.34 44.73
CA MET A 4 20.98 9.08 43.42
C MET A 4 20.73 7.64 42.92
N LYS A 5 20.55 6.68 43.84
CA LYS A 5 20.20 5.29 43.52
C LYS A 5 18.76 5.17 43.01
N TRP A 6 17.83 5.96 43.57
CA TRP A 6 16.43 5.97 43.15
C TRP A 6 16.23 6.61 41.77
N LEU A 7 17.00 7.65 41.44
CA LEU A 7 17.00 8.27 40.11
C LEU A 7 17.53 7.31 39.03
N GLY A 8 18.60 6.57 39.33
CA GLY A 8 19.12 5.53 38.44
C GLY A 8 18.11 4.40 38.22
N ALA A 9 17.44 3.95 39.27
CA ALA A 9 16.39 2.93 39.17
C ALA A 9 15.18 3.41 38.36
N ALA A 10 14.72 4.64 38.56
CA ALA A 10 13.61 5.22 37.81
C ALA A 10 13.93 5.36 36.31
N PHE A 11 15.16 5.77 35.98
CA PHE A 11 15.63 5.84 34.60
C PHE A 11 15.69 4.45 33.95
N PHE A 12 16.20 3.45 34.67
CA PHE A 12 16.26 2.07 34.18
C PHE A 12 14.86 1.49 33.94
N ILE A 13 13.91 1.75 34.85
CA ILE A 13 12.50 1.33 34.69
C ILE A 13 11.88 1.99 33.46
N MET A 14 12.09 3.30 33.26
CA MET A 14 11.59 3.99 32.08
C MET A 14 12.19 3.41 30.79
N LEU A 15 13.47 3.04 30.80
CA LEU A 15 14.14 2.45 29.64
C LEU A 15 13.60 1.05 29.31
N VAL A 16 13.32 0.23 30.33
CA VAL A 16 12.68 -1.09 30.15
C VAL A 16 11.23 -0.94 29.65
N ILE A 17 10.46 0.02 30.15
CA ILE A 17 9.10 0.29 29.68
C ILE A 17 9.12 0.69 28.20
N ASN A 18 10.06 1.55 27.77
CA ASN A 18 10.18 1.92 26.36
C ASN A 18 10.63 0.75 25.46
N LEU A 19 11.38 -0.22 25.98
CA LEU A 19 11.71 -1.46 25.25
C LEU A 19 10.49 -2.39 25.12
N VAL A 20 9.61 -2.44 26.12
CA VAL A 20 8.36 -3.25 26.08
C VAL A 20 7.29 -2.60 25.19
N TYR A 21 7.24 -1.26 25.14
CA TYR A 21 6.39 -0.51 24.20
C TYR A 21 7.06 -0.29 22.83
N GLY A 22 8.31 -0.72 22.66
CA GLY A 22 8.92 -0.83 21.36
C GLY A 22 8.08 -1.82 20.56
N GLN A 23 7.30 -1.30 19.61
CA GLN A 23 6.58 -2.15 18.69
C GLN A 23 7.63 -2.93 17.91
N ASN A 24 7.78 -4.20 18.25
CA ASN A 24 8.36 -5.16 17.34
C ASN A 24 7.39 -5.14 16.16
N PHE A 25 7.75 -4.43 15.08
CA PHE A 25 7.19 -4.73 13.79
C PHE A 25 7.68 -6.15 13.46
N GLU A 26 7.01 -7.15 14.00
CA GLU A 26 7.02 -8.46 13.39
C GLU A 26 6.39 -8.25 12.02
N THR A 27 7.25 -8.13 11.01
CA THR A 27 6.86 -8.32 9.63
C THR A 27 6.38 -9.77 9.53
N GLY A 28 5.08 -9.97 9.72
CA GLY A 28 4.41 -11.27 9.64
C GLY A 28 3.67 -11.62 10.92
N ASP A 29 2.57 -10.93 11.21
CA ASP A 29 1.49 -11.59 11.96
C ASP A 29 1.15 -12.87 11.17
N ASN A 30 1.09 -14.02 11.83
CA ASN A 30 0.73 -15.28 11.18
C ASN A 30 -0.59 -15.11 10.39
N SER A 31 -1.49 -14.22 10.83
CA SER A 31 -2.71 -13.83 10.11
C SER A 31 -2.48 -13.24 8.72
N THR A 32 -1.35 -12.57 8.48
CA THR A 32 -0.97 -11.96 7.18
C THR A 32 -0.38 -12.96 6.18
N VAL A 33 -0.12 -14.20 6.60
CA VAL A 33 0.39 -15.29 5.74
C VAL A 33 -0.54 -16.51 5.70
N ILE A 34 -1.69 -16.49 6.40
CA ILE A 34 -2.74 -17.49 6.22
C ILE A 34 -3.25 -17.42 4.78
N GLY A 35 -3.04 -18.48 4.00
CA GLY A 35 -3.43 -18.53 2.60
C GLY A 35 -2.31 -18.19 1.59
N CYS A 36 -1.07 -18.00 2.03
CA CYS A 36 0.05 -17.85 1.10
C CYS A 36 0.46 -19.20 0.47
N SER A 37 0.91 -19.17 -0.79
CA SER A 37 1.13 -20.36 -1.64
C SER A 37 2.19 -21.36 -1.16
N SER A 38 2.91 -21.07 -0.07
CA SER A 38 4.09 -21.85 0.38
C SER A 38 3.77 -23.30 0.76
N HIS A 39 2.49 -23.64 0.95
CA HIS A 39 2.04 -24.99 1.30
C HIS A 39 1.16 -25.66 0.25
N CYS A 40 0.84 -25.00 -0.86
CA CYS A 40 0.02 -25.61 -1.90
C CYS A 40 0.87 -26.51 -2.80
N SER A 41 0.36 -27.71 -3.07
CA SER A 41 0.97 -28.68 -3.97
C SER A 41 0.10 -28.87 -5.20
N TYR A 42 0.72 -29.16 -6.35
CA TYR A 42 -0.03 -29.60 -7.54
C TYR A 42 -0.62 -31.00 -7.36
N LYS A 43 -0.20 -31.72 -6.31
CA LYS A 43 -0.67 -33.05 -5.93
C LYS A 43 -1.81 -33.01 -4.91
N ASP A 44 -2.25 -31.83 -4.49
CA ASP A 44 -3.38 -31.72 -3.56
C ASP A 44 -4.64 -32.28 -4.22
N ASP A 45 -5.44 -33.00 -3.43
CA ASP A 45 -6.63 -33.70 -3.92
C ASP A 45 -7.73 -32.74 -4.40
N ASP A 46 -7.69 -31.47 -3.97
CA ASP A 46 -8.61 -30.42 -4.36
C ASP A 46 -7.91 -29.06 -4.62
N LEU A 47 -8.68 -28.09 -5.10
CA LEU A 47 -8.21 -26.73 -5.39
C LEU A 47 -8.33 -25.78 -4.18
N THR A 48 -8.67 -26.28 -2.99
CA THR A 48 -8.99 -25.42 -1.84
C THR A 48 -7.81 -24.54 -1.46
N CYS A 49 -6.59 -25.10 -1.42
CA CYS A 49 -5.36 -24.34 -1.13
C CYS A 49 -5.11 -23.23 -2.16
N TRP A 50 -5.25 -23.56 -3.44
CA TRP A 50 -5.05 -22.61 -4.55
C TRP A 50 -6.12 -21.51 -4.58
N ASN A 51 -7.36 -21.83 -4.23
CA ASN A 51 -8.43 -20.83 -4.10
C ASN A 51 -8.15 -19.85 -2.97
N THR A 52 -7.66 -20.32 -1.82
CA THR A 52 -7.24 -19.42 -0.73
C THR A 52 -6.06 -18.53 -1.15
N THR A 53 -5.09 -19.11 -1.87
CA THR A 53 -3.96 -18.37 -2.44
C THR A 53 -4.39 -17.29 -3.42
N LEU A 54 -5.32 -17.61 -4.33
CA LEU A 54 -5.89 -16.64 -5.25
C LEU A 54 -6.54 -15.49 -4.47
N GLY A 55 -7.37 -15.80 -3.48
CA GLY A 55 -8.01 -14.80 -2.63
C GLY A 55 -6.99 -13.88 -1.95
N PHE A 56 -5.90 -14.43 -1.40
CA PHE A 56 -4.83 -13.62 -0.81
C PHE A 56 -4.24 -12.60 -1.80
N PHE A 57 -3.87 -13.05 -3.01
CA PHE A 57 -3.30 -12.15 -4.02
C PHE A 57 -4.29 -11.12 -4.56
N GLU A 58 -5.58 -11.47 -4.67
CA GLU A 58 -6.63 -10.51 -5.05
C GLU A 58 -6.75 -9.37 -4.04
N HIS A 59 -6.76 -9.70 -2.73
CA HIS A 59 -6.82 -8.69 -1.67
C HIS A 59 -5.56 -7.83 -1.64
N LEU A 60 -4.38 -8.44 -1.83
CA LEU A 60 -3.10 -7.74 -1.90
C LEU A 60 -3.04 -6.78 -3.09
N LEU A 61 -3.53 -7.22 -4.26
CA LEU A 61 -3.56 -6.39 -5.46
C LEU A 61 -4.51 -5.20 -5.26
N LEU A 62 -5.70 -5.43 -4.72
CA LEU A 62 -6.66 -4.37 -4.39
C LEU A 62 -6.08 -3.37 -3.38
N ALA A 63 -5.34 -3.85 -2.38
CA ALA A 63 -4.61 -3.03 -1.43
C ALA A 63 -3.61 -2.10 -2.12
N HIS A 64 -2.81 -2.63 -3.06
CA HIS A 64 -1.82 -1.86 -3.80
C HIS A 64 -2.47 -0.81 -4.72
N MET A 65 -3.58 -1.16 -5.37
CA MET A 65 -4.36 -0.21 -6.18
C MET A 65 -4.89 0.97 -5.33
N ARG A 66 -5.48 0.69 -4.16
CA ARG A 66 -5.96 1.73 -3.23
C ARG A 66 -4.81 2.60 -2.70
N HIS A 67 -3.69 1.98 -2.38
CA HIS A 67 -2.50 2.69 -1.93
C HIS A 67 -1.97 3.64 -3.01
N TYR A 68 -1.91 3.18 -4.26
CA TYR A 68 -1.53 4.01 -5.40
C TYR A 68 -2.40 5.27 -5.52
N VAL A 69 -3.73 5.11 -5.48
CA VAL A 69 -4.67 6.26 -5.52
C VAL A 69 -4.39 7.22 -4.36
N SER A 70 -4.25 6.72 -3.14
CA SER A 70 -3.97 7.54 -1.95
C SER A 70 -2.66 8.33 -2.08
N VAL A 71 -1.59 7.72 -2.61
CA VAL A 71 -0.30 8.40 -2.84
C VAL A 71 -0.45 9.49 -3.90
N GLN A 72 -1.09 9.21 -5.03
CA GLN A 72 -1.26 10.19 -6.10
C GLN A 72 -2.12 11.38 -5.65
N MET A 73 -3.20 11.12 -4.90
CA MET A 73 -3.99 12.19 -4.27
C MET A 73 -3.12 13.05 -3.33
N ASN A 74 -2.28 12.43 -2.49
CA ASN A 74 -1.39 13.18 -1.60
C ASN A 74 -0.40 14.08 -2.36
N ILE A 75 0.15 13.60 -3.47
CA ILE A 75 1.05 14.37 -4.33
C ILE A 75 0.34 15.58 -4.95
N ASP A 76 -0.86 15.36 -5.52
CA ASP A 76 -1.69 16.43 -6.07
C ASP A 76 -2.03 17.49 -5.00
N GLN A 77 -2.46 17.06 -3.82
CA GLN A 77 -2.77 17.94 -2.70
C GLN A 77 -1.55 18.74 -2.23
N TRP A 78 -0.36 18.11 -2.21
CA TRP A 78 0.86 18.82 -1.91
C TRP A 78 1.14 19.92 -2.94
N ASN A 79 1.00 19.62 -4.24
CA ASN A 79 1.20 20.63 -5.29
C ASN A 79 0.20 21.77 -5.19
N ARG A 80 -1.10 21.49 -4.97
CA ARG A 80 -2.13 22.53 -4.78
C ARG A 80 -1.82 23.49 -3.63
N ARG A 81 -1.21 22.99 -2.55
CA ARG A 81 -0.85 23.79 -1.37
C ARG A 81 0.38 24.67 -1.61
N HIS A 82 1.36 24.16 -2.36
CA HIS A 82 2.71 24.76 -2.42
C HIS A 82 3.07 25.38 -3.78
N GLN A 83 2.37 25.05 -4.86
CA GLN A 83 2.60 25.57 -6.19
C GLN A 83 1.43 26.46 -6.61
N LYS A 84 1.70 27.73 -6.88
CA LYS A 84 0.69 28.69 -7.34
C LYS A 84 1.24 29.51 -8.52
N PRO A 85 0.61 29.45 -9.72
CA PRO A 85 -0.55 28.64 -10.07
C PRO A 85 -0.20 27.15 -10.26
N TYR A 86 -1.11 26.26 -9.89
CA TYR A 86 -1.01 24.83 -10.16
C TYR A 86 -2.22 24.37 -10.97
N ASN A 87 -1.96 23.61 -12.03
CA ASN A 87 -2.97 22.96 -12.86
C ASN A 87 -2.58 21.49 -13.01
N PRO A 88 -3.35 20.53 -12.47
CA PRO A 88 -3.03 19.12 -12.60
C PRO A 88 -3.20 18.63 -14.05
N ASP A 89 -2.28 17.78 -14.49
CA ASP A 89 -2.30 17.09 -15.79
C ASP A 89 -2.58 15.60 -15.58
N PHE A 90 -3.82 15.26 -15.22
CA PHE A 90 -4.22 13.87 -14.98
C PHE A 90 -4.19 13.03 -16.26
N ASP A 91 -4.56 13.60 -17.40
CA ASP A 91 -4.51 12.91 -18.69
C ASP A 91 -3.08 12.54 -19.08
N GLY A 92 -2.14 13.48 -18.97
CA GLY A 92 -0.73 13.18 -19.24
C GLY A 92 -0.13 12.23 -18.21
N MET A 93 -0.53 12.31 -16.93
CA MET A 93 -0.11 11.32 -15.93
C MET A 93 -0.61 9.91 -16.29
N ARG A 94 -1.87 9.78 -16.71
CA ARG A 94 -2.45 8.51 -17.19
C ARG A 94 -1.67 7.95 -18.38
N GLU A 95 -1.44 8.74 -19.42
CA GLU A 95 -0.73 8.28 -20.62
C GLU A 95 0.73 7.90 -20.34
N ARG A 96 1.41 8.64 -19.45
CA ARG A 96 2.77 8.29 -19.01
C ARG A 96 2.78 6.98 -18.24
N SER A 97 1.83 6.76 -17.33
CA SER A 97 1.72 5.51 -16.56
C SER A 97 1.39 4.32 -17.45
N ILE A 98 0.45 4.46 -18.39
CA ILE A 98 0.13 3.43 -19.38
C ILE A 98 1.37 3.08 -20.19
N THR A 99 1.99 4.08 -20.84
CA THR A 99 3.18 3.88 -21.66
C THR A 99 4.29 3.17 -20.88
N LYS A 100 4.49 3.58 -19.62
CA LYS A 100 5.51 2.98 -18.76
C LYS A 100 5.21 1.52 -18.43
N LEU A 101 3.97 1.17 -18.10
CA LEU A 101 3.59 -0.21 -17.79
C LEU A 101 3.59 -1.11 -19.02
N LEU A 102 3.14 -0.61 -20.18
CA LEU A 102 3.23 -1.34 -21.44
C LEU A 102 4.69 -1.66 -21.81
N SER A 103 5.64 -0.78 -21.45
CA SER A 103 7.07 -1.04 -21.68
C SER A 103 7.64 -2.21 -20.85
N TYR A 104 6.91 -2.68 -19.83
CA TYR A 104 7.28 -3.84 -19.03
C TYR A 104 6.61 -5.14 -19.50
N LEU A 105 5.59 -5.05 -20.36
CA LEU A 105 4.89 -6.23 -20.87
C LEU A 105 5.75 -6.99 -21.88
N ARG A 106 5.66 -8.31 -21.81
CA ARG A 106 6.18 -9.26 -22.80
C ARG A 106 5.03 -9.84 -23.61
N GLU A 107 5.36 -10.40 -24.78
CA GLU A 107 4.37 -10.94 -25.71
C GLU A 107 3.60 -12.14 -25.12
N ASP A 108 4.22 -12.87 -24.19
CA ASP A 108 3.70 -14.07 -23.53
C ASP A 108 3.10 -13.80 -22.13
N ASP A 109 2.99 -12.53 -21.72
CA ASP A 109 2.37 -12.18 -20.44
C ASP A 109 0.86 -12.44 -20.45
N VAL A 110 0.35 -12.91 -19.32
CA VAL A 110 -1.11 -13.08 -19.08
C VAL A 110 -1.82 -11.73 -19.04
N ILE A 111 -1.10 -10.66 -18.67
CA ILE A 111 -1.61 -9.29 -18.63
C ILE A 111 -1.53 -8.68 -20.02
N THR A 112 -2.68 -8.24 -20.54
CA THR A 112 -2.77 -7.61 -21.85
C THR A 112 -2.62 -6.09 -21.79
N GLU A 113 -2.31 -5.48 -22.94
CA GLU A 113 -2.35 -4.02 -23.10
C GLU A 113 -3.72 -3.44 -22.68
N SER A 114 -4.82 -4.10 -23.04
CA SER A 114 -6.17 -3.67 -22.65
C SER A 114 -6.34 -3.64 -21.13
N THR A 115 -5.82 -4.64 -20.41
CA THR A 115 -5.88 -4.70 -18.95
C THR A 115 -5.13 -3.53 -18.32
N VAL A 116 -3.91 -3.24 -18.79
CA VAL A 116 -3.12 -2.10 -18.31
C VAL A 116 -3.86 -0.79 -18.53
N ARG A 117 -4.40 -0.58 -19.74
CA ARG A 117 -5.13 0.63 -20.07
C ARG A 117 -6.36 0.81 -19.17
N THR A 118 -7.16 -0.23 -19.01
CA THR A 118 -8.35 -0.19 -18.16
C THR A 118 -7.99 0.13 -16.71
N VAL A 119 -7.10 -0.65 -16.09
CA VAL A 119 -6.75 -0.47 -14.68
C VAL A 119 -6.18 0.93 -14.43
N ILE A 120 -5.26 1.40 -15.27
CA ILE A 120 -4.63 2.72 -15.06
C ILE A 120 -5.62 3.87 -15.30
N THR A 121 -6.55 3.71 -16.23
CA THR A 121 -7.61 4.69 -16.45
C THR A 121 -8.49 4.82 -15.21
N GLU A 122 -9.01 3.70 -14.70
CA GLU A 122 -9.86 3.67 -13.50
C GLU A 122 -9.15 4.26 -12.28
N LEU A 123 -7.87 3.90 -12.06
CA LEU A 123 -7.11 4.44 -10.94
C LEU A 123 -6.88 5.96 -11.07
N MET A 124 -6.61 6.46 -12.28
CA MET A 124 -6.40 7.89 -12.52
C MET A 124 -7.68 8.71 -12.43
N GLU A 125 -8.80 8.16 -12.89
CA GLU A 125 -10.12 8.76 -12.71
C GLU A 125 -10.44 8.92 -11.23
N GLN A 126 -10.21 7.88 -10.41
CA GLN A 126 -10.40 7.98 -8.97
C GLN A 126 -9.51 9.05 -8.31
N VAL A 127 -8.27 9.24 -8.77
CA VAL A 127 -7.41 10.32 -8.28
C VAL A 127 -7.99 11.68 -8.67
N SER A 128 -8.29 11.86 -9.96
CA SER A 128 -8.81 13.12 -10.52
C SER A 128 -10.10 13.55 -9.83
N GLU A 129 -11.05 12.63 -9.65
CA GLU A 129 -12.34 12.91 -9.02
C GLU A 129 -12.19 13.23 -7.53
N ARG A 130 -11.34 12.48 -6.80
CA ARG A 130 -11.25 12.62 -5.35
C ARG A 130 -10.29 13.70 -4.90
N SER A 131 -9.46 14.24 -5.79
CA SER A 131 -8.50 15.31 -5.48
C SER A 131 -8.73 16.59 -6.28
N ASP A 132 -9.93 16.78 -6.84
CA ASP A 132 -10.31 17.93 -7.66
C ASP A 132 -10.22 19.28 -6.91
N HIS A 133 -10.31 19.27 -5.58
CA HIS A 133 -10.20 20.43 -4.70
C HIS A 133 -9.16 20.25 -3.58
N LEU A 134 -8.87 21.32 -2.84
CA LEU A 134 -8.02 21.28 -1.64
C LEU A 134 -8.75 20.56 -0.49
N ILE A 135 -8.11 19.53 0.04
CA ILE A 135 -8.66 18.66 1.07
C ILE A 135 -7.93 18.88 2.40
N SER A 136 -8.69 18.85 3.50
CA SER A 136 -8.19 19.07 4.87
C SER A 136 -7.68 17.81 5.56
N TRP A 137 -8.05 16.62 5.07
CA TRP A 137 -7.59 15.33 5.56
C TRP A 137 -6.47 14.76 4.67
N THR A 138 -5.64 13.91 5.26
CA THR A 138 -4.64 13.14 4.51
C THR A 138 -5.27 11.83 4.08
N PRO A 139 -5.35 11.53 2.77
CA PRO A 139 -5.75 10.20 2.33
C PRO A 139 -4.80 9.16 2.91
N HIS A 140 -5.32 8.42 3.90
CA HIS A 140 -4.67 7.29 4.51
C HIS A 140 -5.24 6.01 3.91
N TYR A 141 -4.34 5.13 3.50
CA TYR A 141 -4.71 3.76 3.17
C TYR A 141 -4.79 2.95 4.47
N ARG A 142 -5.95 2.33 4.72
CA ARG A 142 -6.14 1.37 5.80
C ARG A 142 -6.14 -0.02 5.19
N TYR A 143 -5.28 -0.90 5.70
CA TYR A 143 -5.29 -2.34 5.39
C TYR A 143 -6.50 -2.95 6.12
N GLU A 144 -7.69 -2.78 5.58
CA GLU A 144 -8.82 -3.65 5.95
C GLU A 144 -8.80 -4.81 4.94
N ILE A 145 -8.31 -5.97 5.42
CA ILE A 145 -8.40 -7.28 4.78
C ILE A 145 -9.71 -7.90 5.24
#